data_AF-A0A484SFW2-F1
#
_entry.id   AF-A0A484SFW2-F1
#
_cell.length_a   1.000
_cell.length_b   1.000
_cell.length_c   1.000
_cell.angle_alpha   90.00
_cell.angle_beta   90.00
_cell.angle_gamma   90.00
#
_symmetry.space_group_name_H-M   'P 1'
#
loop_
_entity.id
_entity.type
_entity.pdbx_description
1 polymer ?
#
loop_
_entity_poly.entity_id
_entity_poly.type
_entity_poly.pdbx_seq_one_letter_code
_entity_poly.pdbx_strand_id
1 'polypeptide(L)'
;MLDARQGLRRPLTDADVQAAPDEQRRYTRTAANEVRRQFHRLPNPDLMMYVYPHLAGTDPVPVPGYSTVFPLYQRVQYAMPGERTEDY
;
A
#
# COMPACT_ATOMS: atom_id res chain seq x y z
N MET A 1 -5.71 40.06 -32.86
CA MET A 1 -6.65 39.17 -32.16
C MET A 1 -6.19 39.10 -30.71
N LEU A 2 -6.87 39.82 -29.82
CA LEU A 2 -6.52 39.86 -28.40
C LEU A 2 -6.94 38.54 -27.75
N ASP A 3 -5.95 37.92 -27.13
CA ASP A 3 -5.95 36.57 -26.58
C ASP A 3 -7.06 36.41 -25.50
N ALA A 4 -8.07 35.58 -25.79
CA ALA A 4 -9.23 35.33 -24.91
C ALA A 4 -8.84 34.82 -23.50
N ARG A 5 -7.60 34.35 -23.37
CA ARG A 5 -6.99 33.93 -22.10
C ARG A 5 -6.82 35.08 -21.11
N GLN A 6 -6.74 36.32 -21.58
CA GLN A 6 -6.58 37.48 -20.69
C GLN A 6 -7.87 37.86 -19.94
N GLY A 7 -9.05 37.52 -20.47
CA GLY A 7 -10.34 37.81 -19.81
C GLY A 7 -10.66 36.90 -18.61
N LEU A 8 -10.00 35.76 -18.50
CA LEU A 8 -10.21 34.77 -17.42
C LEU A 8 -9.23 34.97 -16.23
N ARG A 9 -8.29 35.92 -16.33
CA ARG A 9 -7.39 36.24 -15.23
C ARG A 9 -8.10 37.14 -14.24
N ARG A 10 -8.66 36.56 -13.18
CA ARG A 10 -9.04 37.30 -11.98
C ARG A 10 -7.76 37.69 -11.23
N PRO A 11 -7.44 38.99 -11.10
CA PRO A 11 -6.31 39.41 -10.27
C PRO A 11 -6.57 39.01 -8.81
N LEU A 12 -5.53 38.52 -8.14
CA LEU A 12 -5.59 38.27 -6.70
C LEU A 12 -5.80 39.60 -5.99
N THR A 13 -6.83 39.67 -5.16
CA THR A 13 -7.08 40.82 -4.30
C THR A 13 -6.17 40.76 -3.07
N ASP A 14 -5.96 41.88 -2.40
CA ASP A 14 -5.20 41.90 -1.15
C ASP A 14 -5.81 40.93 -0.10
N ALA A 15 -7.13 40.79 -0.10
CA ALA A 15 -7.82 39.81 0.74
C ALA A 15 -7.43 38.36 0.40
N ASP A 16 -7.30 38.03 -0.90
CA ASP A 16 -6.84 36.70 -1.35
C ASP A 16 -5.39 36.44 -0.92
N VAL A 17 -4.52 37.45 -1.01
CA VAL A 17 -3.11 37.35 -0.60
C VAL A 17 -2.98 37.18 0.92
N GLN A 18 -3.83 37.85 1.70
CA GLN A 18 -3.87 37.71 3.16
C GLN A 18 -4.47 36.36 3.60
N ALA A 19 -5.40 35.80 2.83
CA ALA A 19 -6.02 34.50 3.11
C ALA A 19 -5.17 33.30 2.67
N ALA A 20 -4.28 33.48 1.68
CA ALA A 20 -3.44 32.42 1.11
C ALA A 20 -2.64 31.60 2.15
N PRO A 21 -2.03 32.20 3.20
CA PRO A 21 -1.31 31.44 4.22
C PRO A 21 -2.22 30.52 5.04
N ASP A 22 -3.47 30.92 5.31
CA ASP A 22 -4.44 30.10 6.03
C ASP A 22 -5.03 29.01 5.13
N GLU A 23 -5.27 29.30 3.84
CA GLU A 23 -5.65 28.29 2.86
C GLU A 23 -4.56 27.24 2.64
N GLN A 24 -3.29 27.65 2.48
CA GLN A 24 -2.16 26.72 2.37
C GLN A 24 -1.99 25.89 3.64
N ARG A 25 -2.17 26.48 4.83
CA ARG A 25 -2.16 25.75 6.11
C ARG A 25 -3.31 24.74 6.22
N ARG A 26 -4.50 25.07 5.69
CA ARG A 26 -5.63 24.14 5.62
C ARG A 26 -5.37 23.02 4.61
N TYR A 27 -4.89 23.35 3.41
CA TYR A 27 -4.54 22.39 2.36
C TYR A 27 -3.52 21.37 2.86
N THR A 28 -2.46 21.84 3.53
CA THR A 28 -1.43 20.99 4.15
C THR A 28 -1.91 20.25 5.40
N ARG A 29 -2.88 20.76 6.19
CA ARG A 29 -3.56 19.96 7.23
C ARG A 29 -4.44 18.85 6.64
N THR A 30 -4.97 19.02 5.43
CA THR A 30 -5.60 17.91 4.70
C THR A 30 -4.59 16.89 4.17
N ALA A 31 -3.31 17.25 4.01
CA ALA A 31 -2.22 16.31 3.76
C ALA A 31 -1.91 15.40 4.98
N ALA A 32 -2.35 15.78 6.19
CA ALA A 32 -2.34 14.84 7.33
C ALA A 32 -3.31 13.66 7.14
N ASN A 33 -4.32 13.79 6.26
CA ASN A 33 -5.13 12.66 5.81
C ASN A 33 -4.46 11.85 4.67
N GLU A 34 -3.47 12.40 3.96
CA GLU A 34 -2.69 11.67 2.92
C GLU A 34 -1.73 10.66 3.53
N VAL A 35 -1.42 10.77 4.83
CA VAL A 35 -0.68 9.75 5.59
C VAL A 35 -1.61 8.60 6.03
N ARG A 36 -2.85 8.54 5.57
CA ARG A 36 -3.58 7.28 5.58
C ARG A 36 -2.99 6.41 4.48
N ARG A 37 -2.37 5.29 4.84
CA ARG A 37 -1.96 4.25 3.88
C ARG A 37 -3.17 3.89 3.03
N GLN A 38 -3.30 4.49 1.85
CA GLN A 38 -4.41 4.21 0.92
C GLN A 38 -4.47 2.72 0.59
N PHE A 39 -3.31 2.06 0.66
CA PHE A 39 -3.12 0.64 0.47
C PHE A 39 -2.48 0.04 1.73
N HIS A 40 -3.26 -0.74 2.48
CA HIS A 40 -2.77 -1.49 3.63
C HIS A 40 -2.13 -2.79 3.15
N ARG A 41 -1.19 -3.36 3.91
CA ARG A 41 -0.65 -4.69 3.58
C ARG A 41 -1.70 -5.73 3.93
N LEU A 42 -1.89 -6.71 3.04
CA LEU A 42 -2.69 -7.90 3.37
C LEU A 42 -1.90 -8.79 4.34
N PRO A 43 -2.60 -9.49 5.25
CA PRO A 43 -1.97 -10.50 6.08
C PRO A 43 -1.42 -11.63 5.20
N ASN A 44 -0.27 -12.17 5.60
CA ASN A 44 0.41 -13.25 4.90
C ASN A 44 0.69 -14.36 5.91
N PRO A 45 -0.25 -15.28 6.14
CA PRO A 45 -0.08 -16.31 7.14
C PRO A 45 0.99 -17.30 6.72
N ASP A 46 1.60 -17.92 7.73
CA ASP A 46 2.49 -19.04 7.54
C ASP A 46 1.68 -20.34 7.37
N LEU A 47 2.12 -21.16 6.43
CA LEU A 47 1.58 -22.49 6.17
C LEU A 47 2.55 -23.55 6.67
N MET A 48 2.01 -24.64 7.20
CA MET A 48 2.77 -25.81 7.62
C MET A 48 2.56 -26.96 6.64
N MET A 49 3.64 -27.52 6.10
CA MET A 49 3.60 -28.73 5.29
C MET A 49 4.34 -29.86 6.00
N TYR A 50 3.76 -31.05 5.93
CA TYR A 50 4.43 -32.29 6.32
C TYR A 50 5.00 -32.99 5.10
N VAL A 51 6.29 -33.29 5.15
CA VAL A 51 6.99 -34.08 4.14
C VAL A 51 7.04 -35.52 4.64
N TYR A 52 6.41 -36.44 3.91
CA TYR A 52 6.45 -37.87 4.24
C TYR A 52 7.87 -38.44 4.05
N PRO A 53 8.29 -39.42 4.88
CA PRO A 53 9.56 -40.11 4.68
C PRO A 53 9.64 -40.70 3.27
N HIS A 54 10.76 -40.48 2.57
CA HIS A 54 10.97 -40.95 1.20
C HIS A 54 12.47 -41.16 0.92
N LEU A 55 12.78 -41.80 -0.20
CA LEU A 55 14.16 -41.93 -0.68
C LEU A 55 14.51 -40.72 -1.56
N ALA A 56 15.71 -40.16 -1.38
CA ALA A 56 16.25 -39.15 -2.28
C ALA A 56 16.45 -39.73 -3.70
N GLY A 57 16.41 -38.86 -4.71
CA GLY A 57 16.31 -39.19 -6.15
C GLY A 57 17.25 -40.29 -6.67
N THR A 58 18.34 -39.91 -7.36
CA THR A 58 19.21 -40.86 -8.08
C THR A 58 20.09 -41.73 -7.18
N ASP A 59 20.42 -41.25 -5.99
CA ASP A 59 21.04 -42.06 -4.92
C ASP A 59 20.06 -42.14 -3.75
N PRO A 60 19.60 -43.34 -3.34
CA PRO A 60 18.49 -43.52 -2.40
C PRO A 60 18.91 -43.32 -0.95
N VAL A 61 19.32 -42.10 -0.60
CA VAL A 61 19.55 -41.69 0.78
C VAL A 61 18.20 -41.50 1.46
N PRO A 62 17.95 -42.11 2.64
CA PRO A 62 16.68 -41.98 3.32
C PRO A 62 16.48 -40.55 3.85
N VAL A 63 15.33 -39.96 3.53
CA VAL A 63 14.87 -38.67 4.05
C VAL A 63 13.82 -38.93 5.13
N PRO A 64 14.03 -38.50 6.39
CA PRO A 64 13.04 -38.68 7.45
C PRO A 64 11.82 -37.78 7.22
N GLY A 65 10.71 -38.08 7.88
CA GLY A 65 9.54 -37.21 7.86
C GLY A 65 9.79 -35.97 8.70
N TYR A 66 9.40 -34.80 8.20
CA TYR A 66 9.52 -33.53 8.93
C TYR A 66 8.43 -32.54 8.53
N SER A 67 8.18 -31.58 9.40
CA SER A 67 7.32 -30.44 9.11
C SER A 67 8.16 -29.22 8.77
N THR A 68 7.70 -28.44 7.80
CA THR A 68 8.31 -27.17 7.41
C THR A 68 7.25 -26.08 7.35
N VAL A 69 7.66 -24.84 7.60
CA VAL A 69 6.81 -23.65 7.63
C VAL A 69 7.25 -22.69 6.53
N PHE A 70 6.32 -22.17 5.74
CA PHE A 70 6.59 -21.22 4.65
C PHE A 70 5.43 -20.25 4.48
N PRO A 71 5.67 -19.02 3.98
CA PRO A 71 4.62 -18.03 3.81
C PRO A 71 3.65 -18.41 2.68
N LEU A 72 2.37 -18.07 2.84
CA LEU A 72 1.34 -18.27 1.81
C LEU A 72 1.68 -17.54 0.50
N TYR A 73 2.16 -16.29 0.60
CA TYR A 73 2.59 -15.47 -0.54
C TYR A 73 4.09 -15.15 -0.49
N GLN A 74 4.76 -15.21 -1.64
CA GLN A 74 6.19 -14.89 -1.75
C GLN A 74 6.51 -13.40 -1.60
N ARG A 75 5.55 -12.53 -1.89
CA ARG A 75 5.69 -11.07 -1.84
C ARG A 75 4.58 -10.46 -0.99
N VAL A 76 4.87 -9.29 -0.44
CA VAL A 76 3.86 -8.47 0.25
C VAL A 76 2.80 -8.04 -0.77
N GLN A 77 1.55 -8.33 -0.45
CA GLN A 77 0.40 -7.85 -1.20
C GLN A 77 -0.25 -6.68 -0.47
N TYR A 78 -0.84 -5.77 -1.24
CA TYR A 78 -1.55 -4.63 -0.70
C TYR A 78 -3.05 -4.77 -0.98
N ALA A 79 -3.85 -4.43 0.02
CA ALA A 79 -5.29 -4.44 -0.01
C ALA A 79 -5.80 -3.30 -0.90
N MET A 80 -6.74 -3.60 -1.79
CA MET A 80 -7.54 -2.60 -2.49
C MET A 80 -8.49 -1.88 -1.53
N PRO A 81 -8.95 -0.66 -1.85
CA PRO A 81 -9.91 0.05 -1.02
C PRO A 81 -11.16 -0.81 -0.76
N GLY A 82 -11.49 -1.04 0.51
CA GLY A 82 -12.64 -1.84 0.94
C GLY A 82 -12.35 -3.32 1.19
N GLU A 83 -11.14 -3.81 0.88
CA GLU A 83 -10.73 -5.16 1.27
C GLU A 83 -10.42 -5.23 2.78
N ARG A 84 -10.73 -6.38 3.39
CA ARG A 84 -10.50 -6.61 4.83
C ARG A 84 -9.02 -6.93 5.08
N THR A 85 -8.45 -6.31 6.10
CA THR A 85 -7.01 -6.37 6.43
C THR A 85 -6.72 -7.03 7.78
N GLU A 86 -7.72 -7.67 8.38
CA GLU A 86 -7.60 -8.32 9.70
C GLU A 86 -7.04 -9.73 9.54
N ASP A 87 -6.21 -10.15 10.50
CA ASP A 87 -5.79 -11.54 10.64
C ASP A 87 -7.01 -12.42 11.03
N TYR A 88 -7.02 -13.68 10.58
CA TYR A 88 -8.09 -14.65 10.88
C TYR A 88 -7.78 -15.46 12.14
#